data_AF-A0A3D0X6D1-F1
#
_entry.id   AF-A0A3D0X6D1-F1
#
_cell.length_a   1.000
_cell.length_b   1.000
_cell.length_c   1.000
_cell.angle_alpha   90.00
_cell.angle_beta   90.00
_cell.angle_gamma   90.00
#
_symmetry.space_group_name_H-M   'P 1'
#
loop_
_entity.id
_entity.type
_entity.pdbx_description
1 polymer ?
#
loop_
_entity_poly.entity_id
_entity_poly.type
_entity_poly.pdbx_seq_one_letter_code
_entity_poly.pdbx_strand_id
1 'polypeptide(L)' 'MQASLFSENGITIKELIENTDESRSTVLNRLKEISKHDLLVEKKPTKEKHFSLDLNKVDNIILSTE' A
#
# COMPACT_ATOMS: atom_id res chain seq x y z
N MET A 1 -5.99 -3.81 -9.01
CA MET A 1 -5.47 -2.65 -8.25
C MET A 1 -5.95 -2.62 -6.80
N GLN A 2 -7.27 -2.72 -6.52
CA GLN A 2 -7.76 -2.68 -5.12
C GLN A 2 -7.30 -3.88 -4.28
N ALA A 3 -7.54 -5.13 -4.70
CA ALA A 3 -7.35 -6.34 -3.87
C ALA A 3 -5.90 -6.61 -3.37
N SER A 4 -4.86 -6.17 -4.09
CA SER A 4 -3.48 -6.54 -3.77
C SER A 4 -2.90 -5.79 -2.56
N LEU A 5 -3.40 -4.60 -2.25
CA LEU A 5 -3.02 -3.87 -1.03
C LEU A 5 -3.72 -4.39 0.23
N PHE A 6 -4.81 -5.14 0.05
CA PHE A 6 -5.55 -5.86 1.10
C PHE A 6 -5.03 -7.30 1.29
N SER A 7 -4.02 -7.74 0.53
CA SER A 7 -3.43 -9.08 0.69
C SER A 7 -2.73 -9.18 2.05
N GLU A 8 -2.90 -10.32 2.71
CA GLU A 8 -2.29 -10.63 4.02
C GLU A 8 -0.75 -10.51 4.01
N ASN A 9 -0.16 -10.76 2.84
CA ASN A 9 1.29 -10.69 2.62
C ASN A 9 1.76 -9.31 2.09
N GLY A 10 0.84 -8.38 1.82
CA GLY A 10 1.10 -7.12 1.16
C GLY A 10 1.42 -7.27 -0.33
N ILE A 11 1.99 -6.22 -0.92
CA ILE A 11 2.43 -6.15 -2.32
C ILE A 11 3.82 -5.52 -2.41
N THR A 12 4.66 -5.99 -3.33
CA THR A 12 5.99 -5.41 -3.57
C THR A 12 5.93 -4.21 -4.52
N ILE A 13 6.98 -3.37 -4.55
CA ILE A 13 7.10 -2.30 -5.56
C ILE A 13 7.08 -2.87 -6.98
N LYS A 14 7.68 -4.04 -7.20
CA LYS A 14 7.74 -4.67 -8.52
C LYS A 14 6.33 -5.03 -8.99
N GLU A 15 5.56 -5.70 -8.14
CA GLU A 15 4.17 -6.03 -8.44
C GLU A 15 3.31 -4.77 -8.61
N LEU A 16 3.53 -3.72 -7.81
CA LEU A 16 2.81 -2.45 -8.00
C LEU A 16 3.08 -1.85 -9.38
N ILE A 17 4.33 -1.83 -9.83
CA ILE A 17 4.68 -1.33 -11.18
C ILE A 17 3.98 -2.18 -12.24
N GLU A 18 4.07 -3.51 -12.14
CA GLU A 18 3.46 -4.44 -13.09
C GLU A 18 1.92 -4.33 -13.14
N ASN A 19 1.27 -4.03 -12.00
CA ASN A 19 -0.19 -3.92 -11.90
C ASN A 19 -0.73 -2.51 -12.22
N THR A 20 0.11 -1.48 -12.24
CA THR A 20 -0.32 -0.08 -12.43
C THR A 20 0.15 0.52 -13.75
N ASP A 21 1.11 -0.11 -14.44
CA ASP A 21 1.82 0.45 -15.60
C ASP A 21 2.43 1.84 -15.28
N GLU A 22 2.72 2.09 -14.00
CA GLU A 22 3.32 3.33 -13.55
C GLU A 22 4.81 3.16 -13.32
N SER A 23 5.56 4.24 -13.56
CA SER A 23 6.99 4.26 -13.26
C SER A 23 7.25 4.04 -11.77
N ARG A 24 8.40 3.45 -11.46
CA ARG A 24 8.84 3.22 -10.08
C ARG A 24 8.79 4.49 -9.21
N SER A 25 9.17 5.65 -9.77
CA SER A 25 9.16 6.92 -9.04
C SER A 25 7.73 7.39 -8.74
N THR A 26 6.80 7.20 -9.68
CA THR A 26 5.37 7.49 -9.47
C THR A 26 4.80 6.63 -8.35
N VAL A 27 5.04 5.32 -8.40
CA VAL A 27 4.60 4.37 -7.36
C VAL A 27 5.17 4.75 -5.99
N LEU A 28 6.46 5.07 -5.91
CA LEU A 28 7.09 5.51 -4.66
C LEU A 28 6.51 6.83 -4.12
N ASN A 29 6.19 7.78 -4.99
CA ASN A 29 5.56 9.03 -4.57
C ASN A 29 4.15 8.77 -4.01
N ARG A 30 3.34 7.94 -4.69
CA ARG A 30 2.01 7.55 -4.19
C ARG A 30 2.10 6.82 -2.83
N LEU A 31 3.03 5.89 -2.68
CA LEU A 31 3.26 5.19 -1.40
C LEU A 31 3.67 6.18 -0.30
N LYS A 32 4.51 7.19 -0.61
CA LYS A 32 4.84 8.24 0.35
C LYS A 32 3.63 9.05 0.77
N GLU A 33 2.75 9.43 -0.16
CA GLU A 33 1.50 10.13 0.17
C GLU A 33 0.64 9.28 1.10
N ILE A 34 0.43 7.99 0.80
CA ILE A 34 -0.35 7.08 1.65
C ILE A 34 0.30 6.91 3.03
N SER A 35 1.64 6.84 3.09
CA SER A 35 2.39 6.76 4.34
C SER A 35 2.22 8.01 5.22
N LYS A 36 1.96 9.20 4.67
CA LYS A 36 1.71 10.41 5.47
C LYS A 36 0.44 10.30 6.31
N HIS A 37 -0.51 9.51 5.86
CA HIS A 37 -1.76 9.27 6.58
C HIS A 37 -1.61 8.14 7.62
N ASP A 38 -0.39 7.64 7.84
CA ASP A 38 -0.10 6.52 8.75
C ASP A 38 -0.88 5.23 8.39
N LEU A 39 -1.33 5.13 7.14
CA LEU A 39 -2.13 4.03 6.60
C LEU A 39 -1.28 2.91 5.98
N LEU A 40 -0.01 3.18 5.70
CA LEU A 40 0.87 2.25 5.01
C LEU A 40 1.72 1.48 6.01
N VAL A 41 1.61 0.16 6.00
CA VAL A 41 2.47 -0.73 6.76
C VAL A 41 3.54 -1.29 5.83
N GLU A 42 4.79 -1.08 6.21
CA GLU A 42 5.93 -1.67 5.53
C GLU A 42 6.40 -2.92 6.28
N LYS A 43 6.50 -4.05 5.59
CA LYS A 43 7.07 -5.29 6.14
C LYS A 43 8.19 -5.81 5.24
N LYS A 44 9.16 -6.47 5.86
CA LYS A 44 10.22 -7.23 5.17
C LYS A 44 10.18 -8.68 5.65
N PRO A 45 9.16 -9.45 5.25
CA PRO A 45 9.07 -10.86 5.63
C PRO A 45 10.22 -11.69 5.03
N THR A 46 10.84 -11.22 3.94
CA THR A 46 11.96 -11.86 3.25
C THR A 46 13.03 -10.82 2.85
N LYS A 47 13.65 -10.97 1.67
CA LYS A 47 14.57 -9.99 1.07
C LYS A 47 13.87 -8.78 0.46
N GLU A 48 12.58 -8.87 0.18
CA GLU A 48 11.83 -7.83 -0.51
C GLU A 48 10.93 -7.04 0.44
N LYS A 49 10.81 -5.74 0.13
CA LYS A 49 9.97 -4.80 0.88
C LYS A 49 8.54 -4.93 0.38
N HIS A 50 7.66 -5.32 1.28
CA HIS A 50 6.23 -5.49 1.06
C HIS A 50 5.49 -4.32 1.71
N PHE A 51 4.44 -3.88 1.05
CA PHE A 51 3.58 -2.78 1.48
C PHE A 51 2.15 -3.30 1.62
N SER A 52 1.51 -3.00 2.74
CA SER A 52 0.10 -3.32 2.98
C SER A 52 -0.60 -2.12 3.59
N LEU A 53 -1.92 -2.07 3.51
CA LEU A 53 -2.71 -1.04 4.21
C LEU A 53 -3.05 -1.50 5.62
N ASP A 54 -3.03 -0.57 6.58
CA ASP A 54 -3.57 -0.78 7.93
C ASP A 54 -5.09 -0.64 7.89
N LEU A 55 -5.78 -1.77 7.75
CA LEU A 55 -7.23 -1.80 7.58
C LEU A 55 -7.98 -1.25 8.79
N ASN A 56 -7.43 -1.38 10.00
CA ASN A 56 -8.02 -0.80 11.21
C ASN A 56 -8.11 0.73 11.11
N LYS A 57 -7.17 1.36 10.40
CA LYS A 57 -7.18 2.82 10.18
C LYS A 57 -8.02 3.21 8.97
N VAL A 58 -8.09 2.35 7.95
CA VAL A 58 -8.98 2.56 6.80
C VAL A 58 -10.44 2.53 7.24
N ASP A 59 -10.83 1.61 8.12
CA ASP A 59 -12.20 1.52 8.64
C ASP A 59 -12.60 2.80 9.38
N ASN A 60 -11.68 3.39 10.16
CA ASN A 60 -11.92 4.66 10.83
C ASN A 60 -12.12 5.83 9.85
N ILE A 61 -11.51 5.81 8.67
CA ILE A 61 -11.70 6.85 7.65
C ILE A 61 -13.05 6.66 6.95
N ILE A 62 -13.37 5.43 6.55
CA ILE A 62 -14.61 5.14 5.81
C ILE A 62 -15.83 5.44 6.68
N LEU A 63 -15.83 5.02 7.95
CA LEU A 63 -16.93 5.23 8.90
C LEU A 63 -17.09 6.70 9.34
N SER A 64 -16.05 7.53 9.22
CA SER A 64 -16.13 8.96 9.57
C SER A 64 -16.70 9.83 8.43
N THR A 65 -17.04 9.22 7.29
CA THR A 65 -17.56 9.93 6.11
C THR A 65 -19.06 9.68 5.87
N GLU A 66 -19.74 9.02 6.81
CA GLU A 66 -21.20 8.82 6.86
C GLU A 66 -21.83 9.70 7.95
#